data_AF-A0A7C3ZWR2-F1
#
_entry.id   AF-A0A7C3ZWR2-F1
#
_cell.length_a   1.000
_cell.length_b   1.000
_cell.length_c   1.000
_cell.angle_alpha   90.00
_cell.angle_beta   90.00
_cell.angle_gamma   90.00
#
_symmetry.space_group_name_H-M   'P 1'
#
loop_
_entity.id
_entity.type
_entity.pdbx_description
1 polymer ?
#
loop_
_entity_poly.entity_id
_entity_poly.type
_entity_poly.pdbx_seq_one_letter_code
_entity_poly.pdbx_strand_id
1 'polypeptide(L)'
;MILPSLLRVSLDEFLLRLRSQPESNIWSALVVSPSNFDEVIEDLQSGIEILAECEVSSVSGDAGVLQLCHDIDASSVDYLLLWNFESWHPDAWRQLDSFRSRLNRQKRGGVVILSSESAKLMVANAPNFFSWLSPRVYSLNLGAEFLTAEEREERLSALREWSGQSDAEVIALAEAKELPAYPEYGEWLLLLNREDLIER
;
A
#
# COMPACT_ATOMS: atom_id res chain seq x y z
N MET A 1 6.57 -21.35 -8.89
CA MET A 1 7.54 -20.53 -8.14
C MET A 1 6.76 -19.78 -7.08
N ILE A 2 7.07 -19.96 -5.80
CA ILE A 2 6.32 -19.34 -4.70
C ILE A 2 6.91 -17.94 -4.51
N LEU A 3 6.06 -16.89 -4.49
CA LEU A 3 6.51 -15.56 -4.08
C LEU A 3 7.14 -15.69 -2.69
N PRO A 4 8.37 -15.20 -2.44
CA PRO A 4 8.92 -15.17 -1.09
C PRO A 4 7.92 -14.45 -0.17
N SER A 5 7.92 -14.78 1.13
CA SER A 5 7.04 -14.14 2.11
C SER A 5 7.26 -12.62 2.07
N LEU A 6 6.38 -11.91 1.36
CA LEU A 6 6.45 -10.47 1.24
C LEU A 6 6.13 -9.85 2.59
N LEU A 7 6.88 -8.83 2.95
CA LEU A 7 6.56 -8.04 4.14
C LEU A 7 5.20 -7.38 3.90
N ARG A 8 4.25 -7.62 4.79
CA ARG A 8 2.94 -6.96 4.77
C ARG A 8 3.06 -5.61 5.43
N VAL A 9 2.53 -4.58 4.78
CA VAL A 9 2.57 -3.19 5.26
C VAL A 9 1.22 -2.53 5.04
N SER A 10 0.88 -1.57 5.91
CA SER A 10 -0.18 -0.61 5.60
C SER A 10 0.33 0.44 4.60
N LEU A 11 -0.56 1.29 4.09
CA LEU A 11 -0.17 2.32 3.16
C LEU A 11 0.70 3.38 3.85
N ASP A 12 0.32 3.80 5.06
CA ASP A 12 1.10 4.74 5.88
C ASP A 12 2.49 4.19 6.22
N GLU A 13 2.59 2.92 6.61
CA GLU A 13 3.87 2.29 6.88
C GLU A 13 4.75 2.28 5.63
N PHE A 14 4.17 1.98 4.48
CA PHE A 14 4.89 2.02 3.20
C PHE A 14 5.39 3.43 2.87
N LEU A 15 4.56 4.46 3.01
CA LEU A 15 4.93 5.85 2.80
C LEU A 15 6.06 6.31 3.73
N LEU A 16 6.01 5.96 5.02
CA LEU A 16 7.08 6.22 5.98
C LEU A 16 8.39 5.52 5.59
N ARG A 17 8.30 4.30 5.05
CA ARG A 17 9.46 3.56 4.54
C ARG A 17 10.06 4.19 3.29
N LEU A 18 9.25 4.82 2.43
CA LEU A 18 9.76 5.59 1.28
C LEU A 18 10.54 6.82 1.75
N ARG A 19 9.98 7.60 2.68
CA ARG A 19 10.61 8.82 3.22
C ARG A 19 11.92 8.56 3.97
N SER A 20 11.98 7.47 4.75
CA SER A 20 13.14 7.17 5.60
C SER A 20 14.40 6.79 4.84
N GLN A 21 14.34 6.68 3.50
CA GLN A 21 15.51 6.31 2.73
C GLN A 21 16.31 7.54 2.26
N PRO A 22 17.65 7.51 2.43
CA PRO A 22 18.51 8.68 2.26
C PRO A 22 18.78 9.10 0.80
N GLU A 23 18.32 8.35 -0.20
CA GLU A 23 18.55 8.64 -1.62
C GLU A 23 17.22 8.83 -2.37
N SER A 24 17.10 9.89 -3.15
CA SER A 24 15.92 10.25 -3.96
C SER A 24 15.58 9.28 -5.11
N ASN A 25 16.30 8.15 -5.23
CA ASN A 25 16.33 7.33 -6.46
C ASN A 25 15.85 5.90 -6.22
N ILE A 26 14.91 5.74 -5.30
CA ILE A 26 14.59 4.42 -4.78
C ILE A 26 13.36 3.88 -5.48
N TRP A 27 13.56 2.70 -6.05
CA TRP A 27 12.51 1.91 -6.66
C TRP A 27 12.05 0.83 -5.69
N SER A 28 10.74 0.78 -5.50
CA SER A 28 10.04 -0.19 -4.64
C SER A 28 8.91 -0.83 -5.43
N ALA A 29 8.39 -1.95 -4.94
CA ALA A 29 7.18 -2.55 -5.49
C ALA A 29 6.15 -2.79 -4.40
N LEU A 30 4.89 -2.53 -4.74
CA LEU A 30 3.75 -2.73 -3.86
C LEU A 30 2.77 -3.69 -4.54
N VAL A 31 2.52 -4.83 -3.91
CA VAL A 31 1.54 -5.82 -4.38
C VAL A 31 0.18 -5.46 -3.80
N VAL A 32 -0.78 -5.19 -4.69
CA VAL A 32 -2.11 -4.66 -4.36
C VAL A 32 -3.18 -5.52 -5.04
N SER A 33 -4.38 -5.57 -4.46
CA SER A 33 -5.54 -6.16 -5.15
C SER A 33 -5.92 -5.29 -6.36
N PRO A 34 -6.15 -5.86 -7.56
CA PRO A 34 -6.54 -5.08 -8.74
C PRO A 34 -7.78 -4.19 -8.53
N SER A 35 -8.71 -4.62 -7.66
CA SER A 35 -9.90 -3.84 -7.30
C SER A 35 -9.60 -2.50 -6.64
N ASN A 36 -8.39 -2.33 -6.10
CA ASN A 36 -8.01 -1.20 -5.25
C ASN A 36 -6.88 -0.38 -5.88
N PHE A 37 -6.57 -0.60 -7.16
CA PHE A 37 -5.48 0.12 -7.82
C PHE A 37 -5.73 1.62 -7.88
N ASP A 38 -6.92 2.04 -8.31
CA ASP A 38 -7.22 3.46 -8.49
C ASP A 38 -7.08 4.23 -7.16
N GLU A 39 -7.69 3.71 -6.09
CA GLU A 39 -7.60 4.25 -4.73
C GLU A 39 -6.14 4.32 -4.25
N VAL A 40 -5.40 3.21 -4.34
CA VAL A 40 -4.00 3.16 -3.88
C VAL A 40 -3.09 4.07 -4.71
N ILE A 41 -3.34 4.25 -6.00
CA ILE A 41 -2.57 5.18 -6.85
C ILE A 41 -2.82 6.62 -6.39
N GLU A 42 -4.07 7.00 -6.17
CA GLU A 42 -4.45 8.35 -5.71
C GLU A 42 -3.85 8.66 -4.34
N ASP A 43 -3.94 7.71 -3.40
CA ASP A 43 -3.39 7.86 -2.06
C ASP A 43 -1.86 7.88 -2.05
N LEU A 44 -1.20 7.02 -2.84
CA LEU A 44 0.26 7.05 -2.98
C LEU A 44 0.74 8.35 -3.61
N GLN A 45 0.05 8.82 -4.65
CA GLN A 45 0.41 10.07 -5.32
C GLN A 45 0.34 11.23 -4.32
N SER A 46 -0.82 11.40 -3.67
CA SER A 46 -1.03 12.44 -2.68
C SER A 46 -0.06 12.32 -1.49
N GLY A 47 0.13 11.11 -0.97
CA GLY A 47 1.01 10.84 0.16
C GLY A 47 2.48 11.12 -0.13
N ILE A 48 2.97 10.74 -1.31
CA ILE A 48 4.37 10.99 -1.69
C ILE A 48 4.59 12.48 -1.97
N GLU A 49 3.69 13.15 -2.69
CA GLU A 49 3.79 14.60 -2.96
C GLU A 49 3.87 15.40 -1.65
N ILE A 50 3.06 15.04 -0.65
CA ILE A 50 3.06 15.69 0.68
C ILE A 50 4.34 15.37 1.46
N LEU A 51 4.76 14.10 1.51
CA LEU A 51 5.86 13.67 2.37
C LEU A 51 7.25 13.99 1.83
N ALA A 52 7.41 13.98 0.51
CA ALA A 52 8.68 14.19 -0.18
C ALA A 52 8.77 15.58 -0.82
N GLU A 53 7.70 16.38 -0.79
CA GLU A 53 7.63 17.72 -1.40
C GLU A 53 8.08 17.70 -2.88
N CYS A 54 7.66 16.69 -3.63
CA CYS A 54 8.07 16.48 -5.03
C CYS A 54 6.89 16.23 -5.96
N GLU A 55 7.11 16.33 -7.28
CA GLU A 55 6.09 15.97 -8.28
C GLU A 55 6.06 14.46 -8.51
N VAL A 56 4.84 13.91 -8.50
CA VAL A 56 4.58 12.49 -8.74
C VAL A 56 3.69 12.33 -9.97
N SER A 57 3.97 11.32 -10.80
CA SER A 57 3.09 10.98 -11.92
C SER A 57 2.90 9.48 -12.04
N SER A 58 1.70 9.06 -12.41
CA SER A 58 1.40 7.67 -12.71
C SER A 58 1.53 7.37 -14.20
N VAL A 59 2.14 6.23 -14.54
CA VAL A 59 2.33 5.76 -15.91
C VAL A 59 1.82 4.33 -16.02
N SER A 60 0.86 4.12 -16.93
CA SER A 60 0.27 2.81 -17.20
C SER A 60 1.17 1.97 -18.10
N GLY A 61 1.31 0.69 -17.76
CA GLY A 61 2.02 -0.31 -18.56
C GLY A 61 1.19 -0.87 -19.71
N ASP A 62 -0.11 -0.58 -19.81
CA ASP A 62 -1.02 -1.27 -20.75
C ASP A 62 -0.64 -1.12 -22.23
N ALA A 63 -0.03 0.01 -22.59
CA ALA A 63 0.49 0.25 -23.94
C ALA A 63 1.78 -0.53 -24.27
N GLY A 64 2.30 -1.31 -23.33
CA GLY A 64 3.48 -2.16 -23.46
C GLY A 64 4.79 -1.46 -23.10
N VAL A 65 5.86 -2.25 -23.09
CA VAL A 65 7.18 -1.87 -22.53
C VAL A 65 7.81 -0.66 -23.24
N LEU A 66 7.69 -0.57 -24.56
CA LEU A 66 8.29 0.52 -25.34
C LEU A 66 7.62 1.85 -25.04
N GLN A 67 6.27 1.87 -24.99
CA GLN A 67 5.51 3.06 -24.65
C GLN A 67 5.77 3.46 -23.19
N LEU A 68 5.76 2.49 -22.27
CA LEU A 68 6.12 2.72 -20.87
C LEU A 68 7.50 3.39 -20.75
N CYS A 69 8.53 2.88 -21.45
CA CYS A 69 9.86 3.49 -21.41
C CYS A 69 9.87 4.90 -22.00
N HIS A 70 9.13 5.13 -23.09
CA HIS A 70 8.99 6.44 -23.71
C HIS A 70 8.36 7.45 -22.74
N ASP A 71 7.29 7.06 -22.07
CA ASP A 71 6.56 7.95 -21.15
C ASP A 71 7.38 8.26 -19.90
N ILE A 72 8.15 7.29 -19.42
CA ILE A 72 9.13 7.49 -18.32
C ILE A 72 10.24 8.45 -18.76
N ASP A 73 10.81 8.26 -19.96
CA ASP A 73 11.87 9.13 -20.49
C ASP A 73 11.35 10.56 -20.77
N ALA A 74 10.08 10.71 -21.15
CA ALA A 74 9.44 11.99 -21.47
C ALA A 74 8.92 12.75 -20.23
N SER A 75 8.64 12.05 -19.14
CA SER A 75 8.21 12.68 -17.90
C SER A 75 9.32 13.56 -17.33
N SER A 76 8.96 14.70 -16.72
CA SER A 76 9.89 15.60 -16.01
C SER A 76 9.84 15.44 -14.49
N VAL A 77 8.93 14.63 -13.97
CA VAL A 77 8.67 14.51 -12.54
C VAL A 77 9.78 13.77 -11.80
N ASP A 78 9.84 13.94 -10.48
CA ASP A 78 10.86 13.35 -9.62
C ASP A 78 10.54 11.90 -9.26
N TYR A 79 9.26 11.55 -9.22
CA TYR A 79 8.80 10.24 -8.75
C TYR A 79 7.70 9.64 -9.64
N LEU A 80 7.79 8.34 -9.90
CA LEU A 80 6.88 7.65 -10.83
C LEU A 80 6.12 6.49 -10.17
N LEU A 81 4.82 6.43 -10.41
CA LEU A 81 3.97 5.28 -10.06
C LEU A 81 3.71 4.46 -11.32
N LEU A 82 4.29 3.28 -11.45
CA LEU A 82 4.07 2.41 -12.60
C LEU A 82 3.00 1.37 -12.25
N TRP A 83 1.99 1.21 -13.10
CA TRP A 83 0.85 0.33 -12.80
C TRP A 83 0.25 -0.29 -14.08
N ASN A 84 -0.79 -1.11 -13.95
CA ASN A 84 -1.51 -1.74 -15.05
C ASN A 84 -0.64 -2.69 -15.92
N PHE A 85 -0.15 -3.76 -15.28
CA PHE A 85 0.67 -4.79 -15.92
C PHE A 85 -0.10 -6.09 -16.18
N GLU A 86 -1.41 -6.08 -15.93
CA GLU A 86 -2.25 -7.28 -15.83
C GLU A 86 -2.42 -7.97 -17.20
N SER A 87 -2.32 -7.19 -18.28
CA SER A 87 -2.35 -7.65 -19.66
C SER A 87 -0.98 -8.15 -20.16
N TRP A 88 0.09 -8.04 -19.38
CA TRP A 88 1.44 -8.33 -19.85
C TRP A 88 1.73 -9.82 -19.99
N HIS A 89 2.14 -10.20 -21.19
CA HIS A 89 2.71 -11.51 -21.45
C HIS A 89 4.15 -11.66 -20.90
N PRO A 90 4.62 -12.90 -20.68
CA PRO A 90 5.99 -13.18 -20.24
C PRO A 90 7.09 -12.46 -21.04
N ASP A 91 6.90 -12.27 -22.35
CA ASP A 91 7.87 -11.56 -23.19
C ASP A 91 7.98 -10.07 -22.88
N ALA A 92 6.89 -9.43 -22.46
CA ALA A 92 6.92 -8.04 -22.01
C ALA A 92 7.77 -7.90 -20.73
N TRP A 93 7.62 -8.83 -19.78
CA TRP A 93 8.46 -8.87 -18.59
C TRP A 93 9.95 -9.06 -18.92
N ARG A 94 10.28 -9.95 -19.85
CA ARG A 94 11.68 -10.15 -20.32
C ARG A 94 12.25 -8.91 -21.00
N GLN A 95 11.43 -8.19 -21.76
CA GLN A 95 11.83 -6.92 -22.34
C GLN A 95 12.09 -5.88 -21.26
N LEU A 96 11.18 -5.72 -20.28
CA LEU A 96 11.37 -4.81 -19.16
C LEU A 96 12.65 -5.13 -18.37
N ASP A 97 12.94 -6.42 -18.16
CA ASP A 97 14.16 -6.90 -17.52
C ASP A 97 15.43 -6.36 -18.20
N SER A 98 15.42 -6.35 -19.54
CA SER A 98 16.50 -5.80 -20.36
C SER A 98 16.57 -4.27 -20.32
N PHE A 99 15.43 -3.61 -20.08
CA PHE A 99 15.32 -2.15 -20.02
C PHE A 99 15.48 -1.55 -18.60
N ARG A 100 15.73 -2.36 -17.56
CA ARG A 100 15.94 -1.90 -16.17
C ARG A 100 16.86 -0.68 -16.06
N SER A 101 17.95 -0.66 -16.83
CA SER A 101 18.91 0.45 -16.79
C SER A 101 18.33 1.81 -17.22
N ARG A 102 17.25 1.83 -18.01
CA ARG A 102 16.55 3.06 -18.41
C ARG A 102 15.79 3.69 -17.26
N LEU A 103 15.18 2.88 -16.41
CA LEU A 103 14.45 3.32 -15.21
C LEU A 103 15.36 4.00 -14.18
N ASN A 104 16.66 3.70 -14.23
CA ASN A 104 17.66 4.29 -13.33
C ASN A 104 18.38 5.51 -13.92
N ARG A 105 18.06 5.90 -15.16
CA ARG A 105 18.60 7.14 -15.74
C ARG A 105 17.87 8.30 -15.07
N GLN A 106 18.61 9.31 -14.60
CA GLN A 106 18.09 10.56 -14.05
C GLN A 106 17.76 10.61 -12.55
N LYS A 107 18.22 9.66 -11.73
CA LYS A 107 18.08 9.78 -10.27
C LYS A 107 16.60 9.95 -9.83
N ARG A 108 15.70 9.17 -10.44
CA ARG A 108 14.27 9.15 -10.12
C ARG A 108 13.93 8.00 -9.21
N GLY A 109 13.00 8.22 -8.29
CA GLY A 109 12.36 7.17 -7.51
C GLY A 109 11.10 6.66 -8.20
N GLY A 110 10.63 5.50 -7.77
CA GLY A 110 9.35 5.01 -8.25
C GLY A 110 8.77 3.83 -7.49
N VAL A 111 7.46 3.67 -7.58
CA VAL A 111 6.75 2.50 -7.06
C VAL A 111 6.14 1.74 -8.22
N VAL A 112 6.43 0.44 -8.29
CA VAL A 112 5.78 -0.50 -9.20
C VAL A 112 4.61 -1.14 -8.48
N ILE A 113 3.39 -0.83 -8.92
CA ILE A 113 2.14 -1.33 -8.37
C ILE A 113 1.75 -2.57 -9.17
N LEU A 114 1.63 -3.71 -8.49
CA LEU A 114 1.47 -5.02 -9.11
C LEU A 114 0.29 -5.77 -8.50
N SER A 115 -0.45 -6.50 -9.33
CA SER A 115 -1.27 -7.58 -8.82
C SER A 115 -0.40 -8.76 -8.33
N SER A 116 -0.97 -9.65 -7.53
CA SER A 116 -0.28 -10.89 -7.12
C SER A 116 0.15 -11.74 -8.33
N GLU A 117 -0.67 -11.78 -9.38
CA GLU A 117 -0.35 -12.50 -10.62
C GLU A 117 0.79 -11.82 -11.40
N SER A 118 0.73 -10.50 -11.57
CA SER A 118 1.80 -9.73 -12.22
C SER A 118 3.12 -9.84 -11.46
N ALA A 119 3.08 -9.84 -10.12
CA ALA A 119 4.27 -10.08 -9.30
C ALA A 119 4.88 -11.47 -9.53
N LYS A 120 4.05 -12.53 -9.65
CA LYS A 120 4.55 -13.88 -9.99
C LYS A 120 5.17 -13.93 -11.38
N LEU A 121 4.53 -13.29 -12.37
CA LEU A 121 5.04 -13.23 -13.74
C LEU A 121 6.36 -12.46 -13.81
N MET A 122 6.47 -11.35 -13.10
CA MET A 122 7.69 -10.56 -12.96
C MET A 122 8.82 -11.38 -12.34
N VAL A 123 8.59 -12.05 -11.21
CA VAL A 123 9.62 -12.90 -10.56
C VAL A 123 10.10 -14.00 -11.50
N ALA A 124 9.20 -14.61 -12.27
CA ALA A 124 9.53 -15.71 -13.16
C ALA A 124 10.23 -15.28 -14.47
N ASN A 125 9.95 -14.07 -14.97
CA ASN A 125 10.37 -13.65 -16.33
C ASN A 125 11.25 -12.41 -16.37
N ALA A 126 11.35 -11.66 -15.27
CA ALA A 126 12.18 -10.48 -15.12
C ALA A 126 13.05 -10.55 -13.84
N PRO A 127 13.97 -11.53 -13.73
CA PRO A 127 14.73 -11.78 -12.51
C PRO A 127 15.73 -10.66 -12.17
N ASN A 128 16.27 -9.93 -13.15
CA ASN A 128 17.20 -8.82 -12.89
C ASN A 128 16.44 -7.58 -12.40
N PHE A 129 15.25 -7.35 -12.94
CA PHE A 129 14.33 -6.32 -12.47
C PHE A 129 13.83 -6.63 -11.07
N PHE A 130 13.38 -7.88 -10.83
CA PHE A 130 13.00 -8.32 -9.50
C PHE A 130 14.15 -8.22 -8.52
N SER A 131 15.36 -8.69 -8.84
CA SER A 131 16.52 -8.59 -7.93
C SER A 131 16.90 -7.15 -7.58
N TRP A 132 16.59 -6.19 -8.45
CA TRP A 132 16.81 -4.78 -8.20
C TRP A 132 15.75 -4.20 -7.24
N LEU A 133 14.50 -4.66 -7.35
CA LEU A 133 13.40 -4.29 -6.47
C LEU A 133 13.35 -5.11 -5.17
N SER A 134 13.92 -6.32 -5.14
CA SER A 134 13.68 -7.36 -4.14
C SER A 134 13.85 -6.93 -2.68
N PRO A 135 14.80 -6.06 -2.29
CA PRO A 135 14.86 -5.58 -0.90
C PRO A 135 13.66 -4.69 -0.50
N ARG A 136 12.80 -4.31 -1.45
CA ARG A 136 11.73 -3.32 -1.32
C ARG A 136 10.43 -3.76 -2.00
N VAL A 137 10.12 -5.05 -1.96
CA VAL A 137 8.84 -5.59 -2.43
C VAL A 137 7.96 -5.86 -1.23
N TYR A 138 6.81 -5.19 -1.20
CA TYR A 138 5.85 -5.24 -0.10
C TYR A 138 4.51 -5.74 -0.60
N SER A 139 3.75 -6.37 0.28
CA SER A 139 2.34 -6.66 0.04
C SER A 139 1.51 -5.65 0.80
N LEU A 140 0.66 -4.91 0.10
CA LEU A 140 -0.27 -4.01 0.75
C LEU A 140 -1.31 -4.83 1.51
N ASN A 141 -1.43 -4.54 2.79
CA ASN A 141 -2.52 -5.02 3.61
C ASN A 141 -3.44 -3.85 3.92
N LEU A 142 -4.46 -3.64 3.09
CA LEU A 142 -5.50 -2.64 3.35
C LEU A 142 -6.29 -2.93 4.64
N GLY A 143 -6.25 -4.18 5.14
CA GLY A 143 -6.79 -4.58 6.44
C GLY A 143 -5.80 -4.46 7.61
N ALA A 144 -4.62 -3.85 7.43
CA ALA A 144 -3.77 -3.50 8.57
C ALA A 144 -4.32 -2.31 9.37
N GLU A 145 -5.13 -1.47 8.72
CA GLU A 145 -5.80 -0.31 9.33
C GLU A 145 -7.25 -0.62 9.73
N PHE A 146 -7.84 -1.69 9.18
CA PHE A 146 -9.18 -2.17 9.55
C PHE A 146 -9.12 -3.66 9.91
N LEU A 147 -9.41 -3.99 11.16
CA LEU A 147 -9.60 -5.37 11.62
C LEU A 147 -10.60 -6.09 10.72
N THR A 148 -10.31 -7.34 10.34
CA THR A 148 -11.32 -8.18 9.67
C THR A 148 -12.57 -8.32 10.56
N ALA A 149 -13.74 -8.64 9.99
CA ALA A 149 -14.96 -8.79 10.79
C ALA A 149 -14.81 -9.83 11.92
N GLU A 150 -14.00 -10.86 11.69
CA GLU A 150 -13.66 -11.92 12.65
C GLU A 150 -12.74 -11.39 13.75
N GLU A 151 -11.64 -10.71 13.42
CA GLU A 151 -10.73 -10.10 14.40
C GLU A 151 -11.39 -8.99 15.22
N ARG A 152 -12.28 -8.21 14.57
CA ARG A 152 -13.09 -7.18 15.22
C ARG A 152 -14.02 -7.81 16.26
N GLU A 153 -14.68 -8.91 15.92
CA GLU A 153 -15.55 -9.63 16.85
C GLU A 153 -14.77 -10.30 17.98
N GLU A 154 -13.58 -10.84 17.69
CA GLU A 154 -12.69 -11.41 18.73
C GLU A 154 -12.27 -10.34 19.75
N ARG A 155 -11.87 -9.15 19.28
CA ARG A 155 -11.54 -8.03 20.17
C ARG A 155 -12.75 -7.49 20.91
N LEU A 156 -13.89 -7.32 20.25
CA LEU A 156 -15.14 -6.92 20.91
C LEU A 156 -15.53 -7.94 21.99
N SER A 157 -15.38 -9.24 21.73
CA SER A 157 -15.62 -10.28 22.73
C SER A 157 -14.68 -10.15 23.94
N ALA A 158 -13.40 -9.88 23.72
CA ALA A 158 -12.44 -9.68 24.81
C ALA A 158 -12.77 -8.45 25.66
N LEU A 159 -13.24 -7.37 25.05
CA LEU A 159 -13.67 -6.14 25.75
C LEU A 159 -14.97 -6.34 26.55
N ARG A 160 -15.93 -7.08 25.99
CA ARG A 160 -17.15 -7.52 26.69
C ARG A 160 -16.82 -8.37 27.91
N GLU A 161 -15.88 -9.31 27.76
CA GLU A 161 -15.43 -10.17 28.87
C GLU A 161 -14.69 -9.38 29.95
N TRP A 162 -13.82 -8.44 29.55
CA TRP A 162 -13.06 -7.60 30.47
C TRP A 162 -13.94 -6.69 31.34
N SER A 163 -14.91 -6.00 30.72
CA SER A 163 -15.78 -5.04 31.41
C SER A 163 -17.02 -5.67 32.04
N GLY A 164 -17.45 -6.83 31.56
CA GLY A 164 -18.76 -7.42 31.86
C GLY A 164 -19.94 -6.67 31.24
N GLN A 165 -19.71 -5.74 30.31
CA GLN A 165 -20.72 -4.92 29.65
C GLN A 165 -20.96 -5.39 28.20
N SER A 166 -22.14 -5.07 27.69
CA SER A 166 -22.52 -5.26 26.29
C SER A 166 -22.25 -4.00 25.45
N ASP A 167 -22.13 -4.15 24.14
CA ASP A 167 -21.93 -3.04 23.20
C ASP A 167 -23.01 -1.95 23.36
N ALA A 168 -24.26 -2.35 23.62
CA ALA A 168 -25.38 -1.44 23.81
C ALA A 168 -25.25 -0.61 25.10
N GLU A 169 -24.74 -1.21 26.19
CA GLU A 169 -24.50 -0.51 27.45
C GLU A 169 -23.35 0.50 27.32
N VAL A 170 -22.28 0.12 26.62
CA VAL A 170 -21.15 1.01 26.32
C VAL A 170 -21.59 2.20 25.46
N ILE A 171 -22.40 1.97 24.41
CA ILE A 171 -22.97 3.05 23.60
C ILE A 171 -23.85 3.97 24.45
N ALA A 172 -24.72 3.41 25.31
CA ALA A 172 -25.59 4.22 26.16
C ALA A 172 -24.80 5.09 27.16
N LEU A 173 -23.72 4.54 27.75
CA LEU A 173 -22.82 5.29 28.63
C LEU A 173 -22.07 6.40 27.88
N ALA A 174 -21.62 6.13 26.66
CA ALA A 174 -20.94 7.10 25.81
C ALA A 174 -21.89 8.23 25.36
N GLU A 175 -23.13 7.91 25.01
CA GLU A 175 -24.18 8.89 24.68
C GLU A 175 -24.56 9.75 25.90
N ALA A 176 -24.54 9.17 27.10
CA ALA A 176 -24.75 9.89 28.35
C ALA A 176 -23.53 10.71 28.82
N LYS A 177 -22.37 10.59 28.14
CA LYS A 177 -21.07 11.18 28.56
C LYS A 177 -20.62 10.71 29.94
N GLU A 178 -21.00 9.49 30.30
CA GLU A 178 -20.63 8.84 31.57
C GLU A 178 -19.59 7.74 31.35
N LEU A 179 -19.07 7.61 30.12
CA LEU A 179 -18.07 6.62 29.78
C LEU A 179 -16.76 6.89 30.54
N PRO A 180 -16.23 5.91 31.27
CA PRO A 180 -14.94 6.08 31.93
C PRO A 180 -13.81 6.35 30.93
N ALA A 181 -12.85 7.19 31.30
CA ALA A 181 -11.72 7.58 30.45
C ALA A 181 -10.61 6.50 30.36
N TYR A 182 -11.01 5.22 30.23
CA TYR A 182 -10.07 4.12 30.00
C TYR A 182 -9.86 3.92 28.49
N PRO A 183 -8.60 3.70 28.03
CA PRO A 183 -8.30 3.49 26.61
C PRO A 183 -9.12 2.38 25.94
N GLU A 184 -9.46 1.34 26.69
CA GLU A 184 -10.25 0.19 26.26
C GLU A 184 -11.65 0.59 25.77
N TYR A 185 -12.26 1.61 26.39
CA TYR A 185 -13.56 2.13 25.95
C TYR A 185 -13.46 2.95 24.66
N GLY A 186 -12.34 3.65 24.45
CA GLY A 186 -12.05 4.34 23.19
C GLY A 186 -11.83 3.35 22.04
N GLU A 187 -11.06 2.28 22.28
CA GLU A 187 -10.92 1.18 21.32
C GLU A 187 -12.27 0.54 21.01
N TRP A 188 -13.12 0.29 22.03
CA TRP A 188 -14.44 -0.31 21.81
C TRP A 188 -15.33 0.53 20.89
N LEU A 189 -15.39 1.84 21.10
CA LEU A 189 -16.16 2.75 20.24
C LEU A 189 -15.62 2.79 18.81
N LEU A 190 -14.29 2.74 18.65
CA LEU A 190 -13.65 2.64 17.33
C LEU A 190 -14.03 1.34 16.63
N LEU A 191 -13.99 0.20 17.32
CA LEU A 191 -14.41 -1.10 16.78
C LEU A 191 -15.90 -1.14 16.39
N LEU A 192 -16.74 -0.35 17.06
CA LEU A 192 -18.17 -0.21 16.76
C LEU A 192 -18.48 0.83 15.67
N ASN A 193 -17.46 1.45 15.07
CA ASN A 193 -17.61 2.60 14.16
C ASN A 193 -18.40 3.76 14.79
N ARG A 194 -18.25 3.97 16.11
CA ARG A 194 -18.86 5.05 16.89
C ARG A 194 -17.82 6.05 17.39
N GLU A 195 -16.86 6.38 16.54
CA GLU A 195 -15.83 7.40 16.84
C GLU A 195 -16.45 8.77 17.13
N ASP A 196 -17.68 9.02 16.65
CA ASP A 196 -18.48 10.21 16.96
C ASP A 196 -18.75 10.40 18.46
N LEU A 197 -18.68 9.31 19.24
CA LEU A 197 -18.89 9.31 20.68
C LEU A 197 -17.59 9.38 21.50
N ILE A 198 -16.42 9.30 20.85
CA ILE A 198 -15.14 9.48 21.53
C ILE A 198 -14.99 10.98 21.81
N GLU A 199 -15.18 11.37 23.07
CA GLU A 199 -15.12 12.79 23.43
C GLU A 199 -13.75 13.42 23.15
N ARG A 200 -13.81 14.68 22.68
CA ARG A 200 -12.76 15.70 22.75
C ARG A 200 -12.70 16.33 24.13
#